data_AF-A0A1V6N493-F1
#
_entry.id   AF-A0A1V6N493-F1
#
_cell.length_a   1.000
_cell.length_b   1.000
_cell.length_c   1.000
_cell.angle_alpha   90.00
_cell.angle_beta   90.00
_cell.angle_gamma   90.00
#
_symmetry.space_group_name_H-M   'P 1'
#
loop_
_entity.id
_entity.type
_entity.pdbx_description
1 polymer ?
#
loop_
_entity_poly.entity_id
_entity_poly.type
_entity_poly.pdbx_seq_one_letter_code
_entity_poly.pdbx_strand_id
1 'polypeptide(L)'
;MFKKDLEYILVIKTANSNVKIYSSIHTFFMRINIDVIFLNEEKKVIETAHISPWKFYNPKNKAHYILELKEGSIKKYKIKIGDKLDFVCEFI
;
A
#
# COMPACT_ATOMS: atom_id res chain seq x y z
N MET A 1 11.20 -7.95 3.30
CA MET A 1 11.98 -6.79 2.80
C MET A 1 13.08 -7.19 1.81
N PHE A 2 13.91 -8.22 2.03
CA PHE A 2 14.99 -8.61 1.08
C PHE A 2 14.59 -9.46 -0.14
N LYS A 3 13.30 -9.48 -0.52
CA LYS A 3 12.87 -10.24 -1.71
C LYS A 3 13.30 -9.50 -2.98
N LYS A 4 13.75 -10.26 -3.99
CA LYS A 4 14.10 -9.73 -5.31
C LYS A 4 12.89 -9.53 -6.23
N ASP A 5 11.75 -10.11 -5.86
CA ASP A 5 10.48 -9.93 -6.56
C ASP A 5 9.30 -10.03 -5.57
N LEU A 6 8.18 -9.41 -5.92
CA LEU A 6 6.90 -9.44 -5.21
C LEU A 6 5.89 -10.20 -6.07
N GLU A 7 5.70 -11.49 -5.80
CA GLU A 7 4.69 -12.32 -6.47
C GLU A 7 3.32 -12.31 -5.77
N TYR A 8 3.23 -11.60 -4.66
CA TYR A 8 2.03 -11.49 -3.82
C TYR A 8 1.79 -10.02 -3.46
N ILE A 9 0.55 -9.73 -3.05
CA ILE A 9 0.18 -8.42 -2.50
C ILE A 9 0.32 -8.52 -0.98
N LEU A 10 1.10 -7.64 -0.36
CA LEU A 10 1.14 -7.54 1.08
C LEU A 10 0.07 -6.55 1.54
N VAL A 11 -0.83 -7.00 2.41
CA VAL A 11 -1.84 -6.15 3.04
C VAL A 11 -1.40 -5.80 4.45
N ILE A 12 -1.25 -4.51 4.71
CA ILE A 12 -0.93 -3.95 6.02
C ILE A 12 -2.18 -3.26 6.54
N LYS A 13 -2.75 -3.77 7.64
CA LYS A 13 -3.82 -3.10 8.37
C LYS A 13 -3.20 -2.10 9.35
N THR A 14 -3.58 -0.84 9.25
CA THR A 14 -3.08 0.19 10.17
C THR A 14 -3.85 0.16 11.49
N ALA A 15 -3.25 0.72 12.56
CA ALA A 15 -3.91 0.84 13.84
C ALA A 15 -5.17 1.72 13.72
N ASN A 16 -6.23 1.37 14.46
CA ASN A 16 -7.48 2.12 14.45
C ASN A 16 -7.32 3.43 15.24
N SER A 17 -6.68 4.41 14.60
CA SER A 17 -6.21 5.66 15.15
C SER A 17 -6.62 6.80 14.22
N ASN A 18 -6.89 7.99 14.77
CA ASN A 18 -7.18 9.17 13.96
C ASN A 18 -5.92 9.89 13.45
N VAL A 19 -4.73 9.33 13.70
CA VAL A 19 -3.45 9.95 13.36
C VAL A 19 -2.92 9.40 12.03
N LYS A 20 -2.74 10.26 11.03
CA LYS A 20 -2.24 9.88 9.69
C LYS A 20 -0.82 9.28 9.69
N ILE A 21 -0.01 9.57 10.72
CA ILE A 21 1.38 9.10 10.80
C ILE A 21 1.46 7.56 10.74
N TYR A 22 0.43 6.86 11.25
CA TYR A 22 0.32 5.41 11.23
C TYR A 22 0.09 4.81 9.84
N SER A 23 -0.14 5.66 8.82
CA SER A 23 -0.23 5.26 7.43
C SER A 23 1.08 5.46 6.66
N SER A 24 2.12 5.99 7.31
CA SER A 24 3.42 6.19 6.65
C SER A 24 4.11 4.86 6.42
N ILE A 25 4.77 4.74 5.27
CA ILE A 25 5.53 3.55 4.91
C ILE A 25 6.97 3.91 4.56
N HIS A 26 7.83 2.93 4.74
CA HIS A 26 9.23 3.03 4.35
C HIS A 26 9.59 1.83 3.49
N THR A 27 10.44 2.07 2.49
CA THR A 27 11.01 1.03 1.63
C THR A 27 12.47 0.77 1.99
N PHE A 28 12.88 1.04 3.23
CA PHE A 28 14.21 0.64 3.72
C PHE A 28 14.38 -0.87 3.56
N PHE A 29 15.58 -1.31 3.18
CA PHE A 29 15.89 -2.72 2.96
C PHE A 29 15.13 -3.41 1.81
N MET A 30 14.38 -2.67 0.99
CA MET A 30 13.87 -3.16 -0.29
C MET A 30 14.92 -3.01 -1.38
N ARG A 31 14.90 -3.89 -2.38
CA ARG A 31 15.79 -3.85 -3.57
C ARG A 31 15.04 -3.55 -4.86
N ILE A 32 13.72 -3.39 -4.78
CA ILE A 32 12.81 -3.22 -5.91
C ILE A 32 11.92 -2.00 -5.68
N ASN A 33 11.49 -1.38 -6.77
CA ASN A 33 10.41 -0.40 -6.71
C ASN A 33 9.09 -1.13 -6.38
N ILE A 34 8.20 -0.43 -5.68
CA ILE A 34 6.88 -0.96 -5.37
C ILE A 34 5.80 0.05 -5.74
N ASP A 35 4.66 -0.50 -6.13
CA ASP A 35 3.42 0.26 -6.21
C ASP A 35 2.69 0.10 -4.89
N VAL A 36 2.11 1.18 -4.38
CA VAL A 36 1.39 1.18 -3.11
C VAL A 36 0.01 1.78 -3.29
N ILE A 37 -1.00 1.09 -2.76
CA ILE A 37 -2.38 1.56 -2.74
C ILE A 37 -2.79 1.76 -1.29
N PHE A 38 -3.31 2.95 -0.99
CA PHE A 38 -3.85 3.31 0.31
C PHE A 38 -5.38 3.26 0.22
N LEU A 39 -6.00 2.54 1.15
CA LEU A 39 -7.46 2.39 1.24
C LEU A 39 -7.99 2.98 2.54
N ASN A 40 -9.22 3.50 2.51
CA ASN A 40 -9.96 3.83 3.73
C ASN A 40 -10.59 2.59 4.39
N GLU A 41 -11.36 2.81 5.46
CA GLU A 41 -12.07 1.76 6.23
C GLU A 41 -13.05 0.95 5.36
N GLU A 42 -13.63 1.58 4.34
CA GLU A 42 -14.57 0.96 3.38
C GLU A 42 -13.85 0.26 2.21
N LYS A 43 -12.53 0.10 2.28
CA LYS A 43 -11.67 -0.45 1.21
C LYS A 43 -11.71 0.34 -0.10
N LYS A 44 -11.98 1.65 -0.03
CA LYS A 44 -11.94 2.57 -1.18
C LYS A 44 -10.55 3.16 -1.34
N VAL A 45 -10.04 3.19 -2.57
CA VAL A 45 -8.75 3.79 -2.92
C VAL A 45 -8.81 5.29 -2.69
N ILE A 46 -7.98 5.77 -1.76
CA ILE A 46 -7.86 7.19 -1.44
C ILE A 46 -6.57 7.80 -1.98
N GLU A 47 -5.53 6.98 -2.17
CA GLU A 47 -4.22 7.42 -2.61
C GLU A 47 -3.45 6.26 -3.22
N THR A 48 -2.57 6.57 -4.18
CA THR A 48 -1.68 5.62 -4.80
C THR A 48 -0.29 6.22 -4.93
N ALA A 49 0.75 5.43 -4.74
CA ALA A 49 2.13 5.87 -4.84
C ALA A 49 2.99 4.85 -5.57
N HIS A 50 4.02 5.33 -6.25
CA HIS A 50 5.11 4.51 -6.77
C HIS A 50 6.37 4.90 -6.02
N ILE A 51 7.01 3.96 -5.33
CA ILE A 51 8.04 4.24 -4.34
C ILE A 51 9.29 3.41 -4.64
N SER A 52 10.40 4.11 -4.87
CA SER A 52 11.71 3.48 -5.04
C SER A 52 12.28 2.96 -3.71
N PRO A 53 13.25 2.03 -3.75
CA PRO A 53 14.00 1.60 -2.57
C PRO A 53 14.54 2.75 -1.73
N TRP A 54 14.68 2.50 -0.41
CA TRP A 54 15.31 3.41 0.54
C TRP A 54 14.63 4.78 0.68
N LYS A 55 13.30 4.81 0.50
CA LYS A 55 12.49 6.02 0.66
C LYS A 55 11.57 5.90 1.85
N PHE A 56 11.16 7.06 2.34
CA PHE A 56 10.06 7.21 3.27
C PHE A 56 8.92 7.91 2.54
N TYR A 57 7.70 7.41 2.69
CA TYR A 57 6.51 7.99 2.09
C TYR A 57 5.47 8.26 3.16
N ASN A 58 5.08 9.54 3.26
CA ASN A 58 4.02 10.00 4.14
C ASN A 58 2.78 10.29 3.31
N PRO A 59 1.72 9.46 3.40
CA PRO A 59 0.53 9.69 2.59
C PRO A 59 -0.18 10.97 3.01
N LYS A 60 -0.87 11.60 2.06
CA LYS A 60 -1.68 12.80 2.34
C LYS A 60 -2.91 12.45 3.16
N ASN A 61 -3.46 11.26 2.94
CA ASN A 61 -4.69 10.78 3.56
C ASN A 61 -4.43 9.67 4.59
N LYS A 62 -5.28 9.60 5.63
CA LYS A 62 -5.29 8.46 6.57
C LYS A 62 -5.77 7.21 5.84
N ALA A 63 -4.92 6.19 5.81
CA ALA A 63 -5.25 4.86 5.27
C ALA A 63 -5.54 3.87 6.40
N HIS A 64 -6.57 3.07 6.22
CA HIS A 64 -6.90 1.92 7.08
C HIS A 64 -6.24 0.62 6.58
N TYR A 65 -6.08 0.50 5.26
CA TYR A 65 -5.32 -0.59 4.64
C TYR A 65 -4.28 -0.02 3.68
N ILE A 66 -3.11 -0.63 3.66
CA ILE A 66 -2.03 -0.32 2.72
C ILE A 66 -1.69 -1.61 1.99
N LEU A 67 -1.74 -1.57 0.66
CA LEU A 67 -1.42 -2.70 -0.19
C LEU A 67 -0.09 -2.39 -0.85
N GLU A 68 0.93 -3.21 -0.60
CA GLU A 68 2.19 -3.18 -1.34
C GLU A 68 2.13 -4.18 -2.49
N LEU A 69 2.39 -3.70 -3.70
CA LEU A 69 2.34 -4.47 -4.93
C LEU A 69 3.66 -4.36 -5.69
N LYS A 70 3.87 -5.31 -6.60
CA LYS A 70 4.95 -5.21 -7.59
C LYS A 70 4.80 -3.94 -8.42
N GLU A 71 5.93 -3.32 -8.74
CA GLU A 71 6.01 -2.20 -9.68
C GLU A 71 5.18 -2.44 -10.95
N GLY A 72 4.42 -1.41 -11.35
CA GLY A 72 3.58 -1.43 -12.54
C GLY A 72 2.19 -2.06 -12.36
N SER A 73 1.87 -2.59 -11.17
CA SER A 73 0.56 -3.17 -10.86
C SER A 73 -0.57 -2.15 -10.98
N ILE A 74 -0.38 -0.91 -10.52
CA ILE A 74 -1.40 0.14 -10.60
C ILE A 74 -1.80 0.38 -12.06
N LYS A 75 -0.81 0.49 -12.96
CA LYS A 75 -1.04 0.68 -14.39
C LYS A 75 -1.65 -0.56 -15.04
N LYS A 76 -1.14 -1.75 -14.71
CA LYS A 76 -1.61 -3.03 -15.26
C LYS A 76 -3.10 -3.25 -14.98
N TYR A 77 -3.52 -3.00 -13.74
CA TYR A 77 -4.92 -3.19 -13.31
C TYR A 77 -5.78 -1.94 -13.46
N LYS A 78 -5.21 -0.83 -13.96
CA LYS A 78 -5.89 0.46 -14.16
C LYS A 78 -6.57 0.99 -12.88
N ILE A 79 -5.94 0.77 -11.73
CA ILE A 79 -6.43 1.23 -10.42
C ILE A 79 -6.53 2.76 -10.44
N LYS A 80 -7.65 3.31 -9.96
CA LYS A 80 -7.89 4.74 -9.82
C LYS A 80 -8.32 5.08 -8.40
N ILE A 81 -8.08 6.34 -8.03
CA ILE A 81 -8.66 6.91 -6.80
C ILE A 81 -10.18 6.83 -6.92
N GLY A 82 -10.81 6.29 -5.87
CA GLY A 82 -12.25 6.07 -5.80
C GLY A 82 -12.70 4.64 -6.07
N ASP A 83 -11.83 3.79 -6.63
CA ASP A 83 -12.13 2.37 -6.82
C ASP A 83 -12.31 1.66 -5.47
N LYS A 84 -13.13 0.60 -5.45
CA LYS A 84 -13.32 -0.23 -4.26
C LYS A 84 -12.67 -1.58 -4.49
N LEU A 85 -11.81 -1.99 -3.56
CA LEU A 85 -11.18 -3.30 -3.57
C LEU A 85 -11.86 -4.19 -2.54
N ASP A 86 -12.03 -5.46 -2.87
CA ASP A 86 -12.52 -6.44 -1.90
C ASP A 86 -11.50 -7.57 -1.72
N PHE A 87 -11.33 -7.98 -0.47
CA PHE A 87 -10.41 -9.03 -0.04
C PHE A 87 -10.75 -9.45 1.39
N VAL A 88 -10.42 -10.68 1.74
CA VAL A 88 -10.54 -11.21 3.09
C VAL A 88 -9.13 -11.31 3.68
N CYS A 89 -8.94 -10.80 4.90
CA CYS A 89 -7.73 -11.04 5.67
C CYS A 89 -8.04 -12.13 6.69
N GLU A 90 -7.60 -13.35 6.42
CA GLU A 90 -7.63 -14.42 7.40
C GLU A 90 -6.38 -14.29 8.28
N PHE A 91 -6.58 -14.08 9.58
CA PHE A 91 -5.51 -14.10 10.56
C PHE A 91 -5.44 -15.53 11.09
N ILE A 92 -4.38 -16.26 10.72
CA ILE A 92 -4.03 -17.55 11.31
C ILE A 92 -3.15 -17.29 12.53
#